data_AF-A0AA36H8B8-F1
#
_entry.id   AF-A0AA36H8B8-F1
#
_cell.length_a   1.000
_cell.length_b   1.000
_cell.length_c   1.000
_cell.angle_alpha   90.00
_cell.angle_beta   90.00
_cell.angle_gamma   90.00
#
_symmetry.space_group_name_H-M   'P 1'
#
loop_
_entity.id
_entity.type
_entity.pdbx_description
1 polymer ?
#
loop_
_entity_poly.entity_id
_entity_poly.type
_entity_poly.pdbx_seq_one_letter_code
_entity_poly.pdbx_strand_id
1 'polypeptide(L)'
;MTSHALTWADWFCKYKSPVELIQNNPYFFAAELVFGFLCMLTFAHAYRHGGRYLYTWIAVTVHAFVIETLAISVPELNLYWHAQGMLSFFGMRVPLYALFGFHQMFLYTSYVLVSRMFWTPWSSLYFYAACACSFVWMLRLTRRLLLEKEYDWMKFPKELTCSFLTGVLSYWLGTAHVTRDITFNAVDSRNNRQYSFIFERSLTEW
;
A
#
# COMPACT_ATOMS: atom_id res chain seq x y z
N MET A 1 15.18 30.10 33.15
CA MET A 1 15.66 30.19 31.76
C MET A 1 15.68 28.78 31.18
N THR A 2 14.58 28.31 30.59
CA THR A 2 14.59 27.09 29.79
C THR A 2 15.41 27.39 28.55
N SER A 3 16.59 26.79 28.41
CA SER A 3 17.46 26.96 27.25
C SER A 3 16.68 26.67 25.96
N HIS A 4 16.85 27.47 24.91
CA HIS A 4 16.20 27.25 23.60
C HIS A 4 16.34 25.80 23.10
N ALA A 5 17.44 25.12 23.44
CA ALA A 5 17.65 23.71 23.15
C ALA A 5 16.56 22.77 23.71
N LEU A 6 16.05 23.05 24.92
CA LEU A 6 14.95 22.28 25.53
C LEU A 6 13.65 22.48 24.73
N THR A 7 13.35 23.70 24.31
CA THR A 7 12.18 24.01 23.47
C THR A 7 12.23 23.31 22.12
N TRP A 8 13.42 23.26 21.50
CA TRP A 8 13.62 22.54 20.24
C TRP A 8 13.50 21.02 20.40
N ALA A 9 14.05 20.45 21.47
CA ALA A 9 13.93 19.04 21.77
C ALA A 9 12.48 18.63 22.06
N ASP A 10 11.77 19.42 22.86
CA ASP A 10 10.35 19.23 23.17
C ASP A 10 9.45 19.37 21.93
N TRP A 11 9.88 20.15 20.93
CA TRP A 11 9.18 20.23 19.64
C TRP A 11 9.50 19.03 18.75
N PHE A 12 10.77 18.61 18.71
CA PHE A 12 11.21 17.53 17.84
C PHE A 12 10.61 16.19 18.24
N CYS A 13 10.64 15.85 19.53
CA CYS A 13 10.20 14.55 20.03
C CYS A 13 9.52 14.72 21.38
N LYS A 14 8.21 14.45 21.42
CA LYS A 14 7.44 14.39 22.67
C LYS A 14 7.22 12.95 23.08
N TYR A 15 7.42 12.72 24.37
CA TYR A 15 7.12 11.47 25.04
C TYR A 15 5.84 11.61 25.86
N LYS A 16 4.96 10.63 25.75
CA LYS A 16 3.75 10.51 26.57
C LYS A 16 3.88 9.29 27.46
N SER A 17 3.41 9.37 28.72
CA SER A 17 3.56 8.27 29.66
C SER A 17 2.78 7.03 29.16
N PRO A 18 3.41 5.82 29.17
CA PRO A 18 2.79 4.62 28.65
C PRO A 18 1.60 4.18 29.49
N VAL A 19 1.60 4.48 30.79
CA VAL A 19 0.52 4.15 31.72
C VAL A 19 -0.76 4.90 31.34
N GLU A 20 -0.67 6.21 31.04
CA GLU A 20 -1.82 6.98 30.56
C GLU A 20 -2.31 6.48 29.20
N LEU A 21 -1.41 6.05 28.31
CA LEU A 21 -1.79 5.56 27.00
C LEU A 21 -2.51 4.21 27.09
N ILE A 22 -2.06 3.32 27.97
CA ILE A 22 -2.70 2.01 28.22
C ILE A 22 -4.09 2.17 28.84
N GLN A 23 -4.24 3.11 29.80
CA GLN A 23 -5.53 3.36 30.45
C GLN A 23 -6.57 3.92 29.48
N ASN A 24 -6.15 4.77 28.54
CA ASN A 24 -7.06 5.40 27.58
C ASN A 24 -7.29 4.56 26.32
N ASN A 25 -6.24 3.97 25.75
CA ASN A 25 -6.27 3.30 24.44
C ASN A 25 -5.29 2.10 24.39
N PRO A 26 -5.62 0.96 25.04
CA PRO A 26 -4.71 -0.18 25.16
C PRO A 26 -4.38 -0.84 23.81
N TYR A 27 -5.34 -0.91 22.88
CA TYR A 27 -5.14 -1.49 21.56
C TYR A 27 -4.17 -0.67 20.71
N PHE A 28 -4.20 0.65 20.86
CA PHE A 28 -3.31 1.54 20.13
C PHE A 28 -1.87 1.40 20.63
N PHE A 29 -1.66 1.28 21.94
CA PHE A 29 -0.36 0.96 22.52
C PHE A 29 0.16 -0.41 22.04
N ALA A 30 -0.70 -1.43 22.01
CA ALA A 30 -0.32 -2.74 21.48
C ALA A 30 0.09 -2.67 20.00
N ALA A 31 -0.64 -1.91 19.18
CA ALA A 31 -0.29 -1.70 17.77
C ALA A 31 1.06 -1.01 17.61
N GLU A 32 1.35 0.03 18.41
CA GLU A 32 2.64 0.73 18.39
C GLU A 32 3.81 -0.22 18.71
N LEU A 33 3.65 -1.11 19.70
CA LEU A 33 4.63 -2.14 20.02
C LEU A 33 4.82 -3.14 18.88
N VAL A 34 3.73 -3.59 18.24
CA VAL A 34 3.79 -4.51 17.09
C VAL A 34 4.52 -3.86 15.92
N PHE A 35 4.19 -2.61 15.57
CA PHE A 35 4.86 -1.89 14.48
C PHE A 35 6.34 -1.63 14.78
N GLY A 36 6.68 -1.28 16.02
CA GLY A 36 8.06 -1.14 16.45
C GLY A 36 8.83 -2.46 16.35
N PHE A 37 8.23 -3.55 16.82
CA PHE A 37 8.82 -4.90 16.70
C PHE A 37 9.04 -5.31 15.24
N LEU A 38 8.05 -5.11 14.38
CA LEU A 38 8.16 -5.42 12.95
C LEU A 38 9.21 -4.56 12.26
N CYS A 39 9.35 -3.28 12.63
CA CYS A 39 10.42 -2.43 12.12
C CYS A 39 11.80 -2.93 12.54
N MET A 40 11.96 -3.37 13.79
CA MET A 40 13.21 -4.00 14.23
C MET A 40 13.51 -5.28 13.43
N LEU A 41 12.50 -6.10 13.13
CA LEU A 41 12.67 -7.28 12.29
C LEU A 41 13.06 -6.95 10.84
N THR A 42 12.42 -5.94 10.22
CA THR A 42 12.79 -5.52 8.86
C THR A 42 14.19 -4.92 8.82
N PHE A 43 14.58 -4.15 9.83
CA PHE A 43 15.93 -3.64 9.97
C PHE A 43 16.94 -4.77 10.20
N ALA A 44 16.67 -5.72 11.09
CA ALA A 44 17.53 -6.88 11.33
C ALA A 44 17.71 -7.72 10.05
N HIS A 45 16.63 -7.90 9.27
CA HIS A 45 16.69 -8.54 7.97
C HIS A 45 17.57 -7.75 7.00
N ALA A 46 17.39 -6.43 6.92
CA ALA A 46 18.16 -5.54 6.05
C ALA A 46 19.66 -5.53 6.41
N TYR A 47 19.97 -5.45 7.70
CA TYR A 47 21.33 -5.45 8.22
C TYR A 47 22.03 -6.79 7.98
N ARG A 48 21.35 -7.92 8.23
CA ARG A 48 21.92 -9.26 8.05
C ARG A 48 22.21 -9.60 6.59
N HIS A 49 21.32 -9.21 5.67
CA HIS A 49 21.52 -9.50 4.24
C HIS A 49 22.39 -8.46 3.53
N GLY A 50 22.48 -7.25 4.09
CA GLY A 50 23.31 -6.16 3.55
C GLY A 50 22.95 -5.75 2.11
N GLY A 51 23.83 -4.94 1.52
CA GLY A 51 23.74 -4.51 0.13
C GLY A 51 22.41 -3.82 -0.21
N ARG A 52 21.72 -4.31 -1.26
CA ARG A 52 20.47 -3.70 -1.76
C ARG A 52 19.42 -3.53 -0.67
N TYR A 53 19.32 -4.47 0.27
CA TYR A 53 18.28 -4.46 1.29
C TYR A 53 18.48 -3.35 2.32
N LEU A 54 19.72 -3.03 2.68
CA LEU A 54 20.00 -1.92 3.59
C LEU A 54 19.71 -0.57 2.92
N TYR A 55 20.10 -0.41 1.66
CA TYR A 55 19.77 0.80 0.88
C TYR A 55 18.26 0.98 0.71
N THR A 56 17.51 -0.10 0.44
CA THR A 56 16.05 -0.04 0.35
C THR A 56 15.43 0.35 1.68
N TRP A 57 15.90 -0.19 2.81
CA TRP A 57 15.38 0.19 4.12
C TRP A 57 15.60 1.68 4.40
N ILE A 58 16.81 2.20 4.11
CA ILE A 58 17.10 3.64 4.22
C ILE A 58 16.23 4.47 3.28
N ALA A 59 16.06 4.04 2.02
CA ALA A 59 15.23 4.74 1.04
C ALA A 59 13.76 4.78 1.46
N VAL A 60 13.22 3.69 2.01
CA VAL A 60 11.85 3.65 2.55
C VAL A 60 11.73 4.57 3.76
N THR A 61 12.75 4.67 4.61
CA THR A 61 12.76 5.64 5.72
C THR A 61 12.72 7.07 5.20
N VAL A 62 13.57 7.42 4.23
CA VAL A 62 13.56 8.76 3.61
C VAL A 62 12.20 9.04 2.95
N HIS A 63 11.63 8.07 2.25
CA HIS A 63 10.31 8.18 1.65
C HIS A 63 9.21 8.44 2.68
N ALA A 64 9.24 7.75 3.83
CA ALA A 64 8.30 7.99 4.93
C ALA A 64 8.38 9.44 5.43
N PHE A 65 9.60 9.97 5.64
CA PHE A 65 9.77 11.38 6.02
C PHE A 65 9.21 12.34 4.96
N VAL A 66 9.42 12.07 3.67
CA VAL A 66 8.90 12.90 2.58
C VAL A 66 7.38 12.89 2.54
N ILE A 67 6.74 11.72 2.65
CA ILE A 67 5.28 11.58 2.66
C ILE A 67 4.66 12.30 3.85
N GLU A 68 5.19 12.09 5.05
CA GLU A 68 4.69 12.76 6.26
C GLU A 68 4.90 14.28 6.21
N THR A 69 6.02 14.74 5.62
CA THR A 69 6.24 16.18 5.39
C THR A 69 5.22 16.74 4.40
N LEU A 70 4.96 16.05 3.28
CA LEU A 70 3.96 16.45 2.29
C LEU A 70 2.55 16.48 2.89
N ALA A 71 2.19 15.52 3.74
CA ALA A 71 0.91 15.47 4.42
C ALA A 71 0.71 16.63 5.41
N ILE A 72 1.80 17.12 6.04
CA ILE A 72 1.76 18.32 6.88
C ILE A 72 1.66 19.60 6.02
N SER A 73 2.36 19.64 4.89
CA SER A 73 2.39 20.83 4.01
C SER A 73 1.10 21.03 3.21
N VAL A 74 0.45 19.94 2.79
CA VAL A 74 -0.77 19.97 1.97
C VAL A 74 -1.93 19.36 2.76
N PRO A 75 -2.82 20.18 3.35
CA PRO A 75 -3.92 19.70 4.18
C PRO A 75 -4.84 18.69 3.48
N GLU A 76 -5.00 18.80 2.16
CA GLU A 76 -5.83 17.86 1.38
C GLU A 76 -5.22 16.46 1.23
N LEU A 77 -3.90 16.32 1.39
CA LEU A 77 -3.22 15.03 1.38
C LEU A 77 -3.20 14.36 2.75
N ASN A 78 -3.65 15.07 3.79
CA ASN A 78 -3.76 14.55 5.15
C ASN A 78 -5.00 13.66 5.29
N LEU A 79 -4.91 12.46 4.71
CA LEU A 79 -6.00 11.47 4.69
C LEU A 79 -6.15 10.73 6.03
N TYR A 80 -5.22 10.90 6.97
CA TYR A 80 -5.17 10.11 8.20
C TYR A 80 -5.20 11.00 9.44
N TRP A 81 -6.20 10.77 10.29
CA TRP A 81 -6.16 11.26 11.66
C TRP A 81 -5.24 10.35 12.48
N HIS A 82 -4.00 10.78 12.69
CA HIS A 82 -3.06 10.03 13.50
C HIS A 82 -3.48 10.08 14.97
N ALA A 83 -3.76 8.92 15.55
CA ALA A 83 -3.74 8.78 17.00
C ALA A 83 -2.30 9.02 17.50
N GLN A 84 -2.19 9.80 18.58
CA GLN A 84 -0.91 10.21 19.15
C GLN A 84 -0.25 9.05 19.89
N GLY A 85 0.94 8.67 19.42
CA GLY A 85 1.82 7.62 19.95
C GLY A 85 2.48 7.98 21.29
N MET A 86 3.06 6.96 21.93
CA MET A 86 3.96 7.14 23.08
C MET A 86 5.15 8.02 22.72
N LEU A 87 5.67 7.86 21.49
CA LEU A 87 6.67 8.75 20.91
C LEU A 87 6.09 9.44 19.67
N SER A 88 6.03 10.77 19.69
CA SER A 88 5.50 11.55 18.56
C SER A 88 6.45 12.70 18.20
N PHE A 89 6.66 12.89 16.91
CA PHE A 89 7.53 13.90 16.33
C PHE A 89 6.76 15.13 15.85
N PHE A 90 7.50 16.22 15.62
CA PHE A 90 7.00 17.49 15.06
C PHE A 90 5.84 18.09 15.86
N GLY A 91 5.99 18.15 17.18
CA GLY A 91 4.99 18.70 18.09
C GLY A 91 3.71 17.87 18.16
N MET A 92 3.82 16.54 18.19
CA MET A 92 2.71 15.57 18.22
C MET A 92 1.94 15.40 16.91
N ARG A 93 2.56 15.72 15.77
CA ARG A 93 1.92 15.58 14.46
C ARG A 93 2.14 14.22 13.82
N VAL A 94 3.32 13.63 14.03
CA VAL A 94 3.70 12.38 13.39
C VAL A 94 4.11 11.35 14.44
N PRO A 95 3.33 10.29 14.68
CA PRO A 95 3.68 9.27 15.64
C PRO A 95 4.85 8.40 15.13
N LEU A 96 5.66 7.85 16.03
CA LEU A 96 6.83 7.03 15.69
C LEU A 96 6.47 5.83 14.79
N TYR A 97 5.33 5.18 15.06
CA TYR A 97 4.91 4.02 14.26
C TYR A 97 4.61 4.39 12.79
N ALA A 98 4.27 5.65 12.49
CA ALA A 98 4.04 6.07 11.11
C ALA A 98 5.37 6.15 10.34
N LEU A 99 6.39 6.80 10.92
CA LEU A 99 7.72 6.95 10.32
C LEU A 99 8.49 5.62 10.28
N PHE A 100 8.53 4.92 11.41
CA PHE A 100 9.38 3.75 11.63
C PHE A 100 8.57 2.48 11.90
N GLY A 101 7.43 2.29 11.24
CA GLY A 101 6.61 1.10 11.45
C GLY A 101 5.79 0.78 10.22
N PHE A 102 4.79 1.60 9.94
CA PHE A 102 3.86 1.43 8.83
C PHE A 102 4.58 1.34 7.48
N HIS A 103 5.37 2.34 7.13
CA HIS A 103 6.09 2.39 5.85
C HIS A 103 7.10 1.25 5.72
N GLN A 104 7.83 0.93 6.80
CA GLN A 104 8.78 -0.19 6.80
C GLN A 104 8.06 -1.53 6.69
N MET A 105 6.95 -1.72 7.39
CA MET A 105 6.21 -2.97 7.34
C MET A 105 5.62 -3.21 5.95
N PHE A 106 5.03 -2.21 5.31
CA PHE A 106 4.35 -2.40 4.02
C PHE A 106 5.30 -2.26 2.81
N LEU A 107 6.06 -1.17 2.71
CA LEU A 107 6.87 -0.89 1.52
C LEU A 107 8.14 -1.74 1.47
N TYR A 108 8.86 -1.88 2.60
CA TYR A 108 10.05 -2.72 2.60
C TYR A 108 9.70 -4.20 2.44
N THR A 109 8.67 -4.70 3.15
CA THR A 109 8.26 -6.11 3.01
C THR A 109 7.74 -6.41 1.60
N SER A 110 6.94 -5.53 1.00
CA SER A 110 6.49 -5.72 -0.39
C SER A 110 7.66 -5.76 -1.37
N TYR A 111 8.66 -4.89 -1.22
CA TYR A 111 9.88 -4.96 -2.03
C TYR A 111 10.61 -6.30 -1.85
N VAL A 112 10.78 -6.77 -0.61
CA VAL A 112 11.44 -8.05 -0.33
C VAL A 112 10.65 -9.21 -0.93
N LEU A 113 9.32 -9.21 -0.78
CA LEU A 113 8.42 -10.22 -1.36
C LEU A 113 8.54 -10.25 -2.89
N VAL A 114 8.39 -9.11 -3.56
CA VAL A 114 8.52 -9.01 -5.03
C VAL A 114 9.91 -9.47 -5.48
N SER A 115 10.97 -9.10 -4.74
CA SER A 115 12.35 -9.51 -5.06
C SER A 115 12.59 -11.02 -4.95
N ARG A 116 11.72 -11.76 -4.24
CA ARG A 116 11.79 -13.22 -4.12
C ARG A 116 10.74 -13.93 -4.97
N MET A 117 9.69 -13.23 -5.38
CA MET A 117 8.65 -13.71 -6.28
C MET A 117 9.03 -13.54 -7.77
N PHE A 118 10.32 -13.61 -8.12
CA PHE A 118 10.83 -13.44 -9.49
C PHE A 118 10.25 -14.43 -10.53
N TRP A 119 9.48 -15.42 -10.07
CA TRP A 119 8.77 -16.41 -10.88
C TRP A 119 7.24 -16.28 -10.84
N THR A 120 6.67 -15.19 -10.33
CA THR A 120 5.27 -14.89 -10.63
C THR A 120 5.19 -14.45 -12.08
N PRO A 121 4.44 -15.16 -12.95
CA PRO A 121 4.21 -14.71 -14.31
C PRO A 121 3.71 -13.27 -14.28
N TRP A 122 4.18 -12.40 -15.16
CA TRP A 122 3.64 -11.04 -15.28
C TRP A 122 2.10 -11.06 -15.36
N SER A 123 1.53 -12.11 -15.96
CA SER A 123 0.10 -12.40 -15.99
C SER A 123 -0.58 -12.43 -14.62
N SER A 124 0.06 -12.93 -13.55
CA SER A 124 -0.53 -12.92 -12.21
C SER A 124 -0.54 -11.51 -11.61
N LEU A 125 0.52 -10.72 -11.83
CA LEU A 125 0.56 -9.32 -11.40
C LEU A 125 -0.48 -8.47 -12.16
N TYR A 126 -0.62 -8.69 -13.48
CA TYR A 126 -1.69 -8.10 -14.29
C TYR A 126 -3.08 -8.52 -13.80
N PHE A 127 -3.28 -9.79 -13.44
CA PHE A 127 -4.54 -10.27 -12.85
C PHE A 127 -4.86 -9.57 -11.53
N TYR A 128 -3.89 -9.48 -10.61
CA TYR A 128 -4.08 -8.77 -9.34
C TYR A 128 -4.35 -7.27 -9.54
N ALA A 129 -3.62 -6.60 -10.43
CA ALA A 129 -3.85 -5.20 -10.75
C ALA A 129 -5.21 -4.98 -11.42
N ALA A 130 -5.62 -5.84 -12.35
CA ALA A 130 -6.92 -5.78 -13.00
C ALA A 130 -8.08 -6.00 -12.01
N CYS A 131 -7.94 -6.95 -11.07
CA CYS A 131 -8.88 -7.17 -9.98
C CYS A 131 -8.97 -5.95 -9.05
N ALA A 132 -7.84 -5.34 -8.69
CA ALA A 132 -7.79 -4.16 -7.83
C ALA A 132 -8.41 -2.92 -8.51
N CYS A 133 -8.06 -2.65 -9.77
CA CYS A 133 -8.65 -1.57 -10.56
C CYS A 133 -10.17 -1.78 -10.77
N SER A 134 -10.59 -3.00 -11.06
CA SER A 134 -12.01 -3.37 -11.19
C SER A 134 -12.76 -3.21 -9.88
N PHE A 135 -12.14 -3.58 -8.75
CA PHE A 135 -12.71 -3.39 -7.42
C PHE A 135 -12.89 -1.91 -7.07
N VAL A 136 -11.88 -1.07 -7.32
CA VAL A 136 -11.99 0.39 -7.09
C VAL A 136 -13.04 1.02 -7.99
N TRP A 137 -13.10 0.62 -9.27
CA TRP A 137 -14.09 1.11 -10.21
C TRP A 137 -15.52 0.71 -9.78
N MET A 138 -15.72 -0.56 -9.42
CA MET A 138 -17.00 -1.04 -8.91
C MET A 138 -17.38 -0.38 -7.59
N LEU A 139 -16.45 -0.18 -6.65
CA LEU A 139 -16.75 0.49 -5.38
C LEU A 139 -17.23 1.92 -5.64
N ARG A 140 -16.55 2.62 -6.56
CA ARG A 140 -16.94 3.98 -6.96
C ARG A 140 -18.30 4.00 -7.66
N LEU A 141 -18.59 3.02 -8.51
CA LEU A 141 -19.87 2.90 -9.22
C LEU A 141 -21.01 2.59 -8.25
N THR A 142 -20.85 1.57 -7.41
CA THR A 142 -21.85 1.14 -6.43
C THR A 142 -22.08 2.23 -5.39
N ARG A 143 -21.05 2.96 -4.95
CA ARG A 143 -21.21 4.13 -4.08
C ARG A 143 -21.96 5.28 -4.76
N ARG A 144 -21.73 5.52 -6.07
CA ARG A 144 -22.48 6.52 -6.84
C ARG A 144 -23.94 6.14 -7.07
N LEU A 145 -24.27 4.85 -7.14
CA LEU A 145 -25.64 4.36 -7.37
C LEU A 145 -26.46 4.26 -6.08
N LEU A 146 -25.83 3.97 -4.94
CA LEU A 146 -26.52 3.65 -3.69
C LEU A 146 -26.39 4.69 -2.58
N LEU A 147 -25.44 5.64 -2.69
CA LEU A 147 -25.16 6.60 -1.61
C LEU A 147 -25.25 8.05 -2.11
N GLU A 148 -26.15 8.83 -1.53
CA GLU A 148 -26.17 10.29 -1.63
C GLU A 148 -25.04 10.93 -0.79
N LYS A 149 -24.71 12.20 -1.09
CA LYS A 149 -23.53 12.92 -0.58
C LYS A 149 -23.48 13.09 0.95
N GLU A 150 -24.60 12.95 1.66
CA GLU A 150 -24.69 13.06 3.12
C GLU A 150 -24.71 11.70 3.82
N TYR A 151 -23.70 11.52 4.69
CA TYR A 151 -23.45 10.30 5.46
C TYR A 151 -24.34 10.24 6.70
N ASP A 152 -25.00 9.10 6.91
CA ASP A 152 -25.87 8.84 8.08
C ASP A 152 -25.67 7.40 8.56
N TRP A 153 -25.45 7.19 9.87
CA TRP A 153 -24.97 5.93 10.47
C TRP A 153 -25.92 4.73 10.25
N MET A 154 -27.21 5.00 10.00
CA MET A 154 -28.18 3.95 9.68
C MET A 154 -27.97 3.34 8.28
N LYS A 155 -27.09 3.90 7.44
CA LYS A 155 -26.76 3.41 6.09
C LYS A 155 -25.59 2.42 6.07
N PHE A 156 -24.93 2.18 7.20
CA PHE A 156 -23.84 1.19 7.36
C PHE A 156 -24.15 -0.21 6.78
N PRO A 157 -25.34 -0.83 6.99
CA PRO A 157 -25.64 -2.13 6.38
C PRO A 157 -25.71 -2.07 4.84
N LYS A 158 -26.11 -0.94 4.25
CA LYS A 158 -26.09 -0.76 2.79
C LYS A 158 -24.66 -0.61 2.26
N GLU A 159 -23.79 0.06 3.00
CA GLU A 159 -22.36 0.17 2.67
C GLU A 159 -21.60 -1.17 2.80
N LEU A 160 -21.96 -1.96 3.81
CA LEU A 160 -21.42 -3.30 4.01
C LEU A 160 -21.85 -4.25 2.88
N THR A 161 -23.14 -4.21 2.52
CA THR A 161 -23.67 -5.02 1.41
C THR A 161 -23.08 -4.57 0.07
N CYS A 162 -22.90 -3.26 -0.13
CA CYS A 162 -22.20 -2.67 -1.28
C CYS A 162 -20.76 -3.19 -1.38
N SER A 163 -19.98 -3.10 -0.30
CA SER A 163 -18.59 -3.55 -0.26
C SER A 163 -18.46 -5.04 -0.49
N PHE A 164 -19.39 -5.84 0.06
CA PHE A 164 -19.44 -7.28 -0.14
C PHE A 164 -19.75 -7.65 -1.60
N LEU A 165 -20.79 -7.04 -2.20
CA LEU A 165 -21.13 -7.24 -3.60
C LEU A 165 -20.00 -6.82 -4.53
N THR A 166 -19.34 -5.69 -4.23
CA THR A 166 -18.19 -5.25 -5.01
C THR A 166 -17.01 -6.22 -4.92
N GLY A 167 -16.73 -6.79 -3.75
CA GLY A 167 -15.69 -7.81 -3.58
C GLY A 167 -15.96 -9.09 -4.37
N VAL A 168 -17.22 -9.54 -4.43
CA VAL A 168 -17.61 -10.72 -5.21
C VAL A 168 -17.55 -10.42 -6.72
N LEU A 169 -18.08 -9.28 -7.17
CA LEU A 169 -18.16 -8.95 -8.59
C LEU A 169 -16.80 -8.60 -9.21
N SER A 170 -15.89 -7.97 -8.46
CA SER A 170 -14.57 -7.59 -8.97
C SER A 170 -13.72 -8.81 -9.34
N TYR A 171 -13.86 -9.90 -8.59
CA TYR A 171 -13.19 -11.17 -8.88
C TYR A 171 -13.61 -11.74 -10.24
N TRP A 172 -14.92 -11.80 -10.52
CA TRP A 172 -15.45 -12.29 -11.80
C TRP A 172 -15.11 -11.36 -12.98
N LEU A 173 -15.08 -10.05 -12.75
CA LEU A 173 -14.71 -9.09 -13.80
C LEU A 173 -13.21 -9.16 -14.14
N GLY A 174 -12.36 -9.38 -13.14
CA GLY A 174 -10.92 -9.57 -13.34
C GLY A 174 -10.58 -10.86 -14.10
N THR A 175 -11.28 -11.96 -13.81
CA THR A 175 -11.11 -13.23 -14.56
C THR A 175 -11.58 -13.10 -16.01
N ALA A 176 -12.66 -12.36 -16.27
CA ALA A 176 -13.14 -12.09 -17.62
C ALA A 176 -12.14 -11.28 -18.47
N HIS A 177 -11.50 -10.24 -17.88
CA HIS A 177 -10.49 -9.44 -18.58
C HIS A 177 -9.27 -10.29 -18.95
N VAL A 178 -8.73 -11.06 -18.00
CA VAL A 178 -7.55 -11.90 -18.26
C VAL A 178 -7.85 -13.01 -19.26
N THR A 179 -9.04 -13.61 -19.21
CA THR A 179 -9.44 -14.64 -20.17
C THR A 179 -9.55 -14.06 -21.58
N ARG A 180 -10.08 -12.83 -21.73
CA ARG A 180 -10.14 -12.15 -23.03
C ARG A 180 -8.76 -11.84 -23.60
N ASP A 181 -7.85 -11.33 -22.80
CA ASP A 181 -6.48 -11.02 -23.24
C ASP A 181 -5.70 -12.28 -23.64
N ILE A 182 -5.85 -13.39 -22.88
CA ILE A 182 -5.24 -14.68 -23.24
C ILE A 182 -5.81 -15.20 -24.56
N THR A 183 -7.13 -15.12 -24.74
CA THR A 183 -7.79 -15.60 -25.96
C THR A 183 -7.38 -14.77 -27.17
N PHE A 184 -7.30 -13.44 -27.03
CA PHE A 184 -6.87 -12.52 -28.09
C PHE A 184 -5.41 -12.78 -28.49
N ASN A 185 -4.49 -12.91 -27.52
CA ASN A 185 -3.08 -13.25 -27.79
C ASN A 185 -2.92 -14.66 -28.41
N ALA A 186 -3.78 -15.63 -28.05
CA ALA A 186 -3.79 -16.97 -28.64
C ALA A 186 -4.38 -16.99 -30.07
N VAL A 187 -5.22 -16.02 -30.44
CA VAL A 187 -5.72 -15.83 -31.81
C VAL A 187 -4.67 -15.11 -32.65
N ASP A 188 -4.04 -14.05 -32.12
CA ASP A 188 -3.00 -13.30 -32.81
C ASP A 188 -1.76 -14.15 -33.11
N SER A 189 -1.30 -14.96 -32.15
CA SER A 189 -0.19 -15.92 -32.36
C SER A 189 -0.52 -17.06 -33.34
N ARG A 190 -1.79 -17.34 -33.60
CA ARG A 190 -2.21 -18.27 -34.66
C ARG A 190 -2.24 -17.59 -36.02
N ASN A 191 -2.73 -16.36 -36.11
CA ASN A 191 -2.67 -15.56 -37.33
C ASN A 191 -1.22 -15.26 -37.76
N ASN A 192 -0.34 -14.88 -36.82
CA ASN A 192 1.07 -14.60 -37.12
C ASN A 192 1.85 -15.81 -37.61
N ARG A 193 1.49 -17.03 -37.15
CA ARG A 193 2.06 -18.29 -37.67
C ARG A 193 1.69 -18.56 -39.12
N GLN A 194 0.55 -18.03 -39.56
CA GLN A 194 0.07 -18.15 -40.93
C GLN A 194 0.80 -17.15 -41.85
N TYR A 195 1.13 -15.95 -41.35
CA TYR A 195 1.96 -14.97 -42.07
C TYR A 195 3.43 -15.38 -42.15
N SER A 196 4.00 -16.02 -41.11
CA SER A 196 5.37 -16.54 -41.18
C SER A 196 5.52 -17.66 -42.22
N PHE A 197 4.51 -18.53 -42.36
CA PHE A 197 4.49 -19.60 -43.36
C PHE A 197 4.35 -19.06 -44.81
N ILE A 198 3.66 -17.93 -45.00
CA ILE A 198 3.54 -17.25 -46.31
C ILE A 198 4.85 -16.55 -46.67
N PHE A 199 5.52 -15.93 -45.70
CA PHE A 199 6.81 -15.26 -45.90
C PHE A 199 7.94 -16.25 -46.22
N GLU A 200 7.98 -17.41 -45.55
CA GLU A 200 8.97 -18.47 -45.80
C GLU A 200 8.80 -19.10 -47.21
N ARG A 201 7.55 -19.24 -47.69
CA ARG A 201 7.27 -19.74 -49.05
C ARG A 201 7.69 -18.75 -50.16
N SER A 202 7.64 -17.45 -49.91
CA SER A 202 8.07 -16.43 -50.88
C SER A 202 9.59 -16.32 -51.04
N LEU A 203 10.37 -16.84 -50.08
CA LEU A 203 11.83 -16.83 -50.12
C LEU A 203 12.42 -18.08 -50.77
N THR A 204 11.61 -19.10 -51.04
CA THR A 204 12.01 -20.34 -51.73
C THR A 204 11.73 -20.35 -53.24
N GLU A 205 11.14 -19.29 -53.79
CA GLU A 205 10.84 -19.15 -55.23
C GLU A 205 11.80 -18.19 -55.98
N TRP A 206 13.00 -17.97 -55.45
CA TRP A 206 14.12 -17.32 -56.16
C TRP A 206 15.34 -18.24 -56.22
#